data_AF-A0A6G2DWR7-F1
#
_entry.id   AF-A0A6G2DWR7-F1
#
_cell.length_a   1.000
_cell.length_b   1.000
_cell.length_c   1.000
_cell.angle_alpha   90.00
_cell.angle_beta   90.00
_cell.angle_gamma   90.00
#
_symmetry.space_group_name_H-M   'P 1'
#
loop_
_entity.id
_entity.type
_entity.pdbx_description
1 polymer ?
#
loop_
_entity_poly.entity_id
_entity_poly.type
_entity_poly.pdbx_seq_one_letter_code
_entity_poly.pdbx_strand_id
1 'polypeptide(L)'
;FYFYDAAAPIIDVNTIDMSKVYLKSRYDKGEAAYLNAPMTKQEFMDFHEALVNAEEAPLNSFEKEKYFEGCMPIEVMAKRGIKTMLYGPMKPVGLEYPDDYTGPRDGEFKT
;
A
#
# COMPACT_ATOMS: atom_id res chain seq x y z
N PHE A 1 -14.18 19.16 -17.73
CA PHE A 1 -13.74 17.81 -17.37
C PHE A 1 -12.24 17.88 -17.11
N TYR A 2 -11.78 17.39 -15.97
CA TYR A 2 -10.36 17.20 -15.69
C TYR A 2 -10.06 15.71 -15.81
N PHE A 3 -9.00 15.34 -16.51
CA PHE A 3 -8.54 13.97 -16.65
C PHE A 3 -7.18 13.91 -15.95
N TYR A 4 -7.07 13.07 -14.93
CA TYR A 4 -5.84 12.86 -14.18
C TYR A 4 -5.45 11.40 -14.37
N ASP A 5 -4.20 11.15 -14.75
CA ASP A 5 -3.62 9.82 -14.67
C ASP A 5 -3.21 9.56 -13.21
N ALA A 6 -3.30 8.33 -12.77
CA ALA A 6 -2.96 7.88 -11.42
C ALA A 6 -2.18 6.57 -11.51
N ALA A 7 -0.90 6.71 -11.82
CA ALA A 7 0.01 5.58 -11.96
C ALA A 7 0.70 5.29 -10.62
N ALA A 8 0.69 4.02 -10.22
CA ALA A 8 1.57 3.51 -9.17
C ALA A 8 2.92 3.10 -9.78
N PRO A 9 4.02 3.07 -8.99
CA PRO A 9 5.29 2.51 -9.44
C PRO A 9 5.13 1.05 -9.90
N ILE A 10 5.83 0.68 -10.98
CA ILE A 10 5.90 -0.69 -11.50
C ILE A 10 7.28 -1.26 -11.19
N ILE A 11 7.31 -2.46 -10.62
CA ILE A 11 8.54 -3.16 -10.20
C ILE A 11 8.69 -4.45 -11.00
N ASP A 12 9.92 -4.76 -11.43
CA ASP A 12 10.25 -6.05 -12.07
C ASP A 12 10.21 -7.16 -11.02
N VAL A 13 9.40 -8.19 -11.26
CA VAL A 13 9.22 -9.34 -10.35
C VAL A 13 10.54 -10.03 -10.01
N ASN A 14 11.51 -10.02 -10.92
CA ASN A 14 12.82 -10.64 -10.69
C ASN A 14 13.67 -9.89 -9.65
N THR A 15 13.26 -8.68 -9.27
CA THR A 15 13.93 -7.87 -8.24
C THR A 15 13.29 -8.01 -6.85
N ILE A 16 12.21 -8.80 -6.73
CA ILE A 16 11.48 -8.98 -5.49
C ILE A 16 12.07 -10.13 -4.68
N ASP A 17 12.33 -9.90 -3.40
CA ASP A 17 12.65 -10.94 -2.44
C ASP A 17 11.39 -11.75 -2.11
N MET A 18 11.23 -12.88 -2.80
CA MET A 18 10.06 -13.76 -2.69
C MET A 18 9.91 -14.39 -1.29
N SER A 19 10.94 -14.35 -0.43
CA SER A 19 10.82 -14.84 0.95
C SER A 19 10.03 -13.89 1.87
N LYS A 20 9.85 -12.63 1.46
CA LYS A 20 9.17 -11.60 2.25
C LYS A 20 7.73 -11.33 1.81
N VAL A 21 7.27 -11.97 0.74
CA VAL A 21 5.96 -11.76 0.13
C VAL A 21 5.23 -13.08 -0.04
N TYR A 22 3.91 -13.02 -0.28
CA TYR A 22 3.12 -14.21 -0.61
C TYR A 22 2.02 -13.91 -1.65
N LEU A 23 1.73 -14.87 -2.52
CA LEU A 23 0.72 -14.76 -3.57
C LEU A 23 -0.65 -15.18 -3.04
N LYS A 24 -1.62 -14.26 -2.95
CA LYS A 24 -2.96 -14.52 -2.39
C LYS A 24 -3.98 -13.47 -2.83
N SER A 25 -5.22 -13.90 -3.04
CA SER A 25 -6.40 -13.03 -3.18
C SER A 25 -7.18 -12.98 -1.86
N ARG A 26 -7.89 -11.86 -1.59
CA ARG A 26 -8.61 -11.70 -0.31
C ARG A 26 -9.62 -12.82 -0.07
N TYR A 27 -9.66 -13.33 1.16
CA TYR A 27 -10.54 -14.41 1.62
C TYR A 27 -10.42 -15.70 0.79
N ASP A 28 -9.28 -15.91 0.14
CA ASP A 28 -9.05 -17.03 -0.78
C ASP A 28 -10.10 -17.12 -1.90
N LYS A 29 -10.67 -15.99 -2.30
CA LYS A 29 -11.67 -15.92 -3.37
C LYS A 29 -11.01 -15.84 -4.74
N GLY A 30 -11.22 -16.89 -5.53
CA GLY A 30 -10.73 -16.98 -6.91
C GLY A 30 -9.25 -17.35 -6.99
N GLU A 31 -8.67 -17.20 -8.17
CA GLU A 31 -7.24 -17.42 -8.37
C GLU A 31 -6.41 -16.37 -7.63
N ALA A 32 -5.28 -16.81 -7.08
CA ALA A 32 -4.35 -15.93 -6.37
C ALA A 32 -3.67 -14.98 -7.37
N ALA A 33 -4.07 -13.71 -7.35
CA ALA A 33 -3.68 -12.74 -8.37
C ALA A 33 -2.80 -11.59 -7.85
N TYR A 34 -2.57 -11.52 -6.53
CA TYR A 34 -1.86 -10.42 -5.89
C TYR A 34 -0.69 -10.91 -5.07
N LEU A 35 0.46 -10.27 -5.26
CA LEU A 35 1.61 -10.44 -4.39
C LEU A 35 1.46 -9.49 -3.20
N ASN A 36 1.40 -10.04 -2.00
CA ASN A 36 1.19 -9.29 -0.77
C ASN A 36 2.53 -9.14 -0.04
N ALA A 37 2.89 -7.89 0.28
CA ALA A 37 4.06 -7.53 1.08
C ALA A 37 3.60 -7.08 2.47
N PRO A 38 3.49 -8.00 3.44
CA PRO A 38 3.07 -7.63 4.79
C PRO A 38 4.15 -6.79 5.47
N MET A 39 3.72 -5.96 6.41
CA MET A 39 4.60 -5.19 7.29
C MET A 39 4.20 -5.41 8.74
N THR A 40 5.21 -5.42 9.60
CA THR A 40 5.04 -5.23 11.03
C THR A 40 4.53 -3.83 11.34
N LYS A 41 4.00 -3.62 12.55
CA LYS A 41 3.62 -2.28 13.00
C LYS A 41 4.79 -1.30 12.89
N GLN A 42 6.00 -1.71 13.27
CA GLN A 42 7.16 -0.82 13.22
C GLN A 42 7.51 -0.44 11.78
N GLU A 43 7.58 -1.41 10.87
CA GLU A 43 7.86 -1.14 9.45
C GLU A 43 6.80 -0.21 8.83
N PHE A 44 5.52 -0.38 9.20
CA PHE A 44 4.46 0.53 8.77
C PHE A 44 4.65 1.95 9.31
N MET A 45 5.05 2.11 10.57
CA MET A 45 5.30 3.41 11.17
C MET A 45 6.47 4.12 10.48
N ASP A 46 7.57 3.39 10.25
CA ASP A 46 8.75 3.91 9.56
C ASP A 46 8.42 4.32 8.12
N PHE A 47 7.64 3.50 7.41
CA PHE A 47 7.15 3.82 6.07
C PHE A 47 6.22 5.04 6.06
N HIS A 48 5.29 5.15 7.01
CA HIS A 48 4.40 6.30 7.13
C HIS A 48 5.18 7.59 7.37
N GLU A 49 6.17 7.57 8.27
CA GLU A 49 7.03 8.73 8.54
C GLU A 49 7.84 9.13 7.31
N ALA A 50 8.46 8.16 6.62
CA ALA A 50 9.20 8.41 5.40
C ALA A 50 8.29 9.02 4.31
N LEU A 51 7.08 8.48 4.15
CA LEU A 51 6.15 8.91 3.10
C LEU A 51 5.59 10.32 3.35
N VAL A 52 5.28 10.68 4.60
CA VAL A 52 4.76 12.02 4.96
C VAL A 52 5.81 13.12 4.75
N ASN A 53 7.09 12.77 4.87
CA ASN A 53 8.22 13.68 4.72
C ASN A 53 8.91 13.57 3.34
N ALA A 54 8.39 12.75 2.43
CA ALA A 54 8.97 12.55 1.11
C ALA A 54 8.90 13.83 0.26
N GLU A 55 9.88 13.99 -0.63
CA GLU A 55 9.83 15.03 -1.65
C GLU A 55 8.73 14.71 -2.66
N GLU A 56 7.87 15.70 -2.93
CA GLU A 56 6.81 15.61 -3.92
C GLU A 56 7.20 16.35 -5.20
N ALA A 57 6.80 15.81 -6.35
CA ALA A 57 7.01 16.50 -7.61
C ALA A 57 6.24 17.84 -7.60
N PRO A 58 6.86 18.95 -8.03
CA PRO A 58 6.19 20.23 -8.03
C PRO A 58 5.00 20.20 -9.01
N LEU A 59 3.85 20.66 -8.54
CA LEU A 59 2.69 20.88 -9.40
C LEU A 59 2.99 22.03 -10.38
N ASN A 60 2.53 21.90 -11.62
CA ASN A 60 2.62 23.00 -12.56
C ASN A 60 1.71 24.16 -12.10
N SER A 61 2.08 25.41 -12.42
CA SER A 61 1.34 26.60 -11.97
C SER A 61 -0.13 26.68 -12.44
N PHE A 62 -0.53 25.86 -13.41
CA PHE A 62 -1.90 25.75 -13.91
C PHE A 62 -2.69 24.58 -13.28
N GLU A 63 -2.02 23.68 -12.56
CA GLU A 63 -2.64 22.57 -11.83
C GLU A 63 -3.17 23.11 -10.49
N LYS A 64 -4.49 23.21 -10.36
CA LYS A 64 -5.10 23.48 -9.06
C LYS A 64 -5.09 22.20 -8.26
N GLU A 65 -4.70 22.27 -6.98
CA GLU A 65 -4.89 21.18 -6.01
C GLU A 65 -6.39 20.85 -5.87
N LYS A 66 -6.87 20.01 -6.77
CA LYS A 66 -8.20 19.43 -6.76
C LYS A 66 -8.01 17.94 -6.89
N TYR A 67 -7.76 17.29 -5.76
CA TYR A 67 -7.72 15.85 -5.68
C TYR A 67 -9.10 15.30 -6.05
N PHE A 68 -9.12 14.30 -6.93
CA PHE A 68 -10.30 13.49 -7.08
C PHE A 68 -10.41 12.63 -5.82
N GLU A 69 -11.43 12.85 -4.99
CA GLU A 69 -11.56 12.14 -3.71
C GLU A 69 -11.64 10.60 -3.87
N GLY A 70 -11.99 10.11 -5.06
CA GLY A 70 -11.95 8.68 -5.40
C GLY A 70 -10.56 8.15 -5.81
N CYS A 71 -9.57 9.01 -6.06
CA CYS A 71 -8.21 8.64 -6.45
C CYS A 71 -7.22 9.67 -5.89
N MET A 72 -6.71 9.37 -4.69
CA MET A 72 -5.85 10.25 -3.92
C MET A 72 -4.41 9.76 -3.94
N PRO A 73 -3.41 10.66 -4.05
CA PRO A 73 -2.02 10.29 -3.84
C PRO A 73 -1.80 9.69 -2.45
N ILE A 74 -0.96 8.67 -2.34
CA ILE A 74 -0.78 7.90 -1.11
C ILE A 74 -0.15 8.74 0.01
N GLU A 75 0.71 9.68 -0.34
CA GLU A 75 1.32 10.68 0.54
C GLU A 75 0.28 11.66 1.12
N VAL A 76 -0.73 12.04 0.34
CA VAL A 76 -1.85 12.84 0.83
C VAL A 76 -2.73 12.01 1.77
N MET A 77 -2.97 10.73 1.46
CA MET A 77 -3.68 9.82 2.37
C MET A 77 -2.93 9.68 3.70
N ALA A 78 -1.61 9.53 3.66
CA ALA A 78 -0.74 9.42 4.84
C ALA A 78 -0.81 10.67 5.72
N LYS A 79 -0.80 11.87 5.12
CA LYS A 79 -0.91 13.17 5.80
C LYS A 79 -2.28 13.40 6.45
N ARG A 80 -3.36 12.87 5.86
CA ARG A 80 -4.73 12.99 6.42
C ARG A 80 -4.93 12.20 7.70
N GLY A 81 -4.10 11.19 7.96
CA GLY A 81 -4.10 10.47 9.23
C GLY A 81 -3.44 9.11 9.09
N ILE A 82 -2.76 8.68 10.15
CA ILE A 82 -1.95 7.46 10.16
C ILE A 82 -2.76 6.20 9.79
N LYS A 83 -4.02 6.13 10.22
CA LYS A 83 -4.89 4.98 9.93
C LYS A 83 -5.53 5.02 8.55
N THR A 84 -5.46 6.14 7.82
CA THR A 84 -6.13 6.29 6.52
C THR A 84 -5.66 5.24 5.52
N MET A 85 -4.35 4.98 5.45
CA MET A 85 -3.79 3.96 4.57
C MET A 85 -4.22 2.54 4.96
N LEU A 86 -4.37 2.27 6.27
CA LEU A 86 -4.82 0.98 6.81
C LEU A 86 -6.31 0.70 6.53
N TYR A 87 -7.11 1.73 6.26
CA TYR A 87 -8.49 1.58 5.80
C TYR A 87 -8.63 1.60 4.28
N GLY A 88 -7.57 1.96 3.55
CA GLY A 88 -7.52 2.02 2.10
C GLY A 88 -6.55 1.00 1.50
N PRO A 89 -5.49 1.44 0.80
CA PRO A 89 -4.63 0.57 -0.01
C PRO A 89 -3.82 -0.45 0.80
N MET A 90 -3.57 -0.19 2.09
CA MET A 90 -2.73 -1.02 2.95
C MET A 90 -3.55 -1.86 3.94
N LYS A 91 -4.84 -2.04 3.67
CA LYS A 91 -5.75 -2.80 4.54
C LYS A 91 -5.44 -4.31 4.49
N PRO A 92 -5.16 -4.98 5.62
CA PRO A 92 -4.79 -6.40 5.64
C PRO A 92 -5.98 -7.37 5.66
N VAL A 93 -7.22 -6.88 5.63
CA VAL A 93 -8.42 -7.70 5.85
C VAL A 93 -8.60 -8.80 4.79
N GLY A 94 -8.75 -10.06 5.24
CA GLY A 94 -8.87 -11.24 4.38
C GLY A 94 -7.55 -11.67 3.74
N LEU A 95 -6.41 -11.25 4.28
CA LEU A 95 -5.08 -11.61 3.83
C LEU A 95 -4.30 -12.29 4.96
N GLU A 96 -4.90 -13.34 5.53
CA GLU A 96 -4.27 -14.19 6.52
C GLU A 96 -2.99 -14.81 5.94
N TYR A 97 -1.95 -14.91 6.77
CA TYR A 97 -0.67 -15.49 6.35
C TYR A 97 -0.87 -16.94 5.91
N PRO A 98 -0.36 -17.33 4.72
CA PRO A 98 -0.24 -18.74 4.35
C PRO A 98 0.63 -19.52 5.34
N ASP A 99 0.37 -20.83 5.46
CA ASP A 99 1.09 -21.71 6.40
C ASP A 99 2.60 -21.76 6.14
N ASP A 100 3.01 -21.63 4.88
CA ASP A 100 4.40 -21.65 4.42
C ASP A 100 5.09 -20.28 4.46
N TYR A 101 4.38 -19.20 4.80
CA TYR A 101 4.97 -17.86 4.86
C TYR A 101 5.89 -17.71 6.06
N THR A 102 7.18 -17.46 5.86
CA THR A 102 8.19 -17.36 6.95
C THR A 102 8.73 -15.97 7.20
N GLY A 103 8.23 -14.96 6.47
CA GLY A 103 8.66 -13.56 6.59
C GLY A 103 8.10 -12.83 7.81
N PRO A 104 8.28 -11.49 7.88
CA PRO A 104 7.82 -10.67 9.01
C PRO A 104 6.32 -10.77 9.27
N ARG A 105 5.93 -10.88 10.55
CA ARG A 105 4.53 -10.99 10.98
C ARG A 105 4.23 -10.00 12.10
N ASP A 106 3.12 -9.26 12.00
CA ASP A 106 2.62 -8.42 13.09
C ASP A 106 1.61 -9.20 13.95
N GLY A 107 2.12 -9.97 14.91
CA GLY A 107 1.30 -10.81 15.79
C GLY A 107 0.50 -11.90 15.07
N GLU A 108 -0.46 -12.50 15.78
CA GLU A 108 -1.47 -13.37 15.18
C GLU A 108 -2.62 -12.51 14.66
N PHE A 109 -2.99 -12.67 13.38
CA PHE A 109 -4.14 -12.00 12.80
C PHE A 109 -5.39 -12.28 13.64
N LYS A 110 -5.90 -11.26 14.33
CA LYS A 110 -7.22 -11.31 14.94
C LYS A 110 -8.19 -10.61 14.02
N THR A 111 -9.07 -11.41 13.41
CA THR A 111 -10.32 -10.97 12.78
C THR A 111 -11.08 -10.01 13.67
#